data_AF-A0A2M7YIP8-F1
#
_entry.id   AF-A0A2M7YIP8-F1
#
_cell.length_a   1.000
_cell.length_b   1.000
_cell.length_c   1.000
_cell.angle_alpha   90.00
_cell.angle_beta   90.00
_cell.angle_gamma   90.00
#
_symmetry.space_group_name_H-M   'P 1'
#
loop_
_entity.id
_entity.type
_entity.pdbx_description
1 polymer ?
#
loop_
_entity_poly.entity_id
_entity_poly.type
_entity_poly.pdbx_seq_one_letter_code
_entity_poly.pdbx_strand_id
1 'polypeptide(L)'
;MKKDLDDYLELIQSEGIRNFVKTALAAAPPEFWIAPASSSGKYHPPEDNMEGGLVIHSRKAVRVAIALCRFFGIEDGLMKDMVIAAAVLHDIKKSGDPWDNHMHPEHGLIAYNWLMQFADNDPNLLGICGLVKDHVGIWNKPKSTPALTIGKQVDRFALCSLIVQLADYWASQKWCPFICDNFAE
;
A
#
# COMPACT_ATOMS: atom_id res chain seq x y z
N MET A 1 5.70 -8.60 14.62
CA MET A 1 6.00 -7.25 14.10
C MET A 1 6.73 -7.29 12.76
N LYS A 2 8.06 -7.49 12.64
CA LYS A 2 8.68 -7.59 11.30
C LYS A 2 8.14 -8.74 10.44
N LYS A 3 7.77 -9.86 11.07
CA LYS A 3 7.24 -11.06 10.40
C LYS A 3 5.83 -10.91 9.80
N ASP A 4 5.10 -9.83 10.09
CA ASP A 4 3.66 -9.79 9.81
C ASP A 4 3.32 -9.51 8.34
N LEU A 5 4.30 -9.06 7.55
CA LEU A 5 4.14 -8.83 6.10
C LEU A 5 4.88 -9.87 5.24
N ASP A 6 5.75 -10.69 5.83
CA ASP A 6 6.65 -11.60 5.09
C ASP A 6 5.90 -12.60 4.19
N ASP A 7 4.77 -13.14 4.65
CA ASP A 7 3.95 -14.08 3.87
C ASP A 7 3.48 -13.47 2.53
N TYR A 8 3.22 -12.16 2.51
CA TYR A 8 2.80 -11.46 1.29
C TYR A 8 3.97 -11.20 0.34
N LEU A 9 5.19 -11.03 0.87
CA LEU A 9 6.40 -10.88 0.06
C LEU A 9 6.71 -12.18 -0.71
N GLU A 10 6.37 -13.34 -0.15
CA GLU A 10 6.54 -14.63 -0.82
C GLU A 10 5.58 -14.81 -2.02
N LEU A 11 4.50 -14.03 -2.08
CA LEU A 11 3.59 -13.99 -3.23
C LEU A 11 4.13 -13.17 -4.41
N ILE A 12 5.15 -12.32 -4.18
CA ILE A 12 5.79 -11.50 -5.23
C ILE A 12 6.80 -12.37 -5.98
N GLN A 13 6.52 -12.73 -7.23
CA GLN A 13 7.34 -13.66 -8.00
C GLN A 13 8.67 -13.04 -8.45
N SER A 14 8.66 -11.76 -8.84
CA SER A 14 9.84 -11.01 -9.24
C SER A 14 10.79 -10.80 -8.06
N GLU A 15 11.98 -11.39 -8.14
CA GLU A 15 13.03 -11.24 -7.12
C GLU A 15 13.43 -9.78 -6.93
N GLY A 16 13.54 -9.01 -8.02
CA GLY A 16 13.88 -7.58 -7.97
C GLY A 16 12.84 -6.76 -7.19
N ILE A 17 11.54 -7.00 -7.45
CA ILE A 17 10.45 -6.33 -6.71
C ILE A 17 10.45 -6.79 -5.25
N ARG A 18 10.62 -8.09 -5.00
CA ARG A 18 10.64 -8.64 -3.65
C ARG A 18 11.79 -8.03 -2.83
N ASN A 19 12.99 -7.92 -3.40
CA ASN A 19 14.15 -7.34 -2.75
C ASN A 19 14.00 -5.82 -2.52
N PHE A 20 13.35 -5.11 -3.45
CA PHE A 20 12.99 -3.71 -3.27
C PHE A 20 12.06 -3.53 -2.05
N VAL A 21 10.99 -4.32 -1.95
CA VAL A 21 10.06 -4.27 -0.81
C VAL A 21 10.79 -4.63 0.50
N LYS A 22 11.61 -5.68 0.51
CA LYS A 22 12.41 -6.08 1.69
C LYS A 22 13.35 -4.96 2.15
N THR A 23 14.04 -4.31 1.21
CA THR A 23 14.95 -3.18 1.50
C THR A 23 14.18 -2.01 2.09
N ALA A 24 13.06 -1.62 1.49
CA ALA A 24 12.22 -0.55 1.99
C ALA A 24 11.69 -0.87 3.40
N LEU A 25 11.11 -2.05 3.63
CA LEU A 25 10.63 -2.43 4.97
C LEU A 25 11.75 -2.49 6.01
N ALA A 26 12.95 -2.94 5.64
CA ALA A 26 14.09 -2.94 6.55
C ALA A 26 14.54 -1.53 6.97
N ALA A 27 14.39 -0.55 6.07
CA ALA A 27 14.72 0.86 6.29
C ALA A 27 13.53 1.71 6.81
N ALA A 28 12.34 1.11 6.95
CA ALA A 28 11.15 1.82 7.41
C ALA A 28 11.37 2.45 8.80
N PRO A 29 10.78 3.63 9.08
CA PRO A 29 10.77 4.19 10.43
C PRO A 29 10.24 3.17 11.45
N PRO A 30 10.84 3.03 12.64
CA PRO A 30 10.34 2.13 13.68
C PRO A 30 8.84 2.33 13.98
N GLU A 31 8.37 3.58 13.90
CA GLU A 31 7.00 4.00 14.12
C GLU A 31 6.01 3.34 13.16
N PHE A 32 6.39 3.06 11.91
CA PHE A 32 5.54 2.33 10.96
C PHE A 32 5.05 1.00 11.54
N TRP A 33 5.89 0.33 12.32
CA TRP A 33 5.59 -0.99 12.86
C TRP A 33 4.68 -0.94 14.09
N ILE A 34 4.72 0.14 14.88
CA ILE A 34 3.97 0.28 16.14
C ILE A 34 2.77 1.24 16.04
N ALA A 35 2.70 2.09 15.02
CA ALA A 35 1.66 3.11 14.93
C ALA A 35 0.26 2.51 14.72
N PRO A 36 -0.79 3.13 15.29
CA PRO A 36 -2.15 2.84 14.89
C PRO A 36 -2.41 3.33 13.47
N ALA A 37 -3.33 2.69 12.74
CA ALA A 37 -3.73 3.14 11.40
C ALA A 37 -4.44 4.51 11.44
N SER A 38 -5.13 4.82 12.56
CA SER A 38 -5.73 6.14 12.79
C SER A 38 -5.57 6.59 14.23
N SER A 39 -4.92 7.72 14.45
CA SER A 39 -4.84 8.35 15.77
C SER A 39 -6.17 8.96 16.25
N SER A 40 -7.06 9.33 15.32
CA SER A 40 -8.40 9.85 15.67
C SER A 40 -9.47 8.76 15.80
N GLY A 41 -9.17 7.53 15.36
CA GLY A 41 -10.14 6.44 15.24
C GLY A 41 -11.34 6.75 14.35
N LYS A 42 -11.34 7.86 13.58
CA LYS A 42 -12.51 8.34 12.84
C LYS A 42 -12.79 7.52 11.60
N TYR A 43 -11.75 7.06 10.93
CA TYR A 43 -11.86 6.45 9.62
C TYR A 43 -11.72 4.93 9.65
N HIS A 44 -10.87 4.37 10.50
CA HIS A 44 -10.53 2.94 10.47
C HIS A 44 -11.33 2.08 11.49
N PRO A 45 -11.52 0.77 11.21
CA PRO A 45 -12.03 -0.21 12.16
C PRO A 45 -11.30 -0.18 13.52
N PRO A 46 -11.98 -0.53 14.65
CA PRO A 46 -11.38 -0.48 15.98
C PRO A 46 -10.07 -1.25 16.11
N GLU A 47 -9.96 -2.41 15.46
CA GLU A 47 -8.79 -3.27 15.46
C GLU A 47 -7.56 -2.65 14.77
N ASP A 48 -7.75 -1.66 13.90
CA ASP A 48 -6.65 -0.97 13.22
C ASP A 48 -6.15 0.23 14.04
N ASN A 49 -6.78 0.57 15.17
CA ASN A 49 -6.39 1.71 16.01
C ASN A 49 -5.54 1.30 17.22
N MET A 50 -5.15 0.03 17.32
CA MET A 50 -4.23 -0.46 18.35
C MET A 50 -2.77 -0.30 17.92
N GLU A 51 -1.84 -0.60 18.83
CA GLU A 51 -0.41 -0.68 18.51
C GLU A 51 -0.17 -1.68 17.37
N GLY A 52 0.55 -1.25 16.34
CA GLY A 52 0.78 -2.01 15.10
C GLY A 52 -0.41 -2.06 14.15
N GLY A 53 -1.48 -1.30 14.44
CA GLY A 53 -2.68 -1.24 13.60
C GLY A 53 -2.41 -0.77 12.16
N LEU A 54 -1.35 0.01 11.93
CA LEU A 54 -0.94 0.40 10.58
C LEU A 54 -0.48 -0.81 9.74
N VAL A 55 0.26 -1.73 10.35
CA VAL A 55 0.68 -2.98 9.68
C VAL A 55 -0.53 -3.87 9.41
N ILE A 56 -1.50 -3.92 10.34
CA ILE A 56 -2.76 -4.65 10.15
C ILE A 56 -3.53 -4.06 8.96
N HIS A 57 -3.63 -2.72 8.85
CA HIS A 57 -4.23 -2.05 7.70
C HIS A 57 -3.53 -2.42 6.38
N SER A 58 -2.19 -2.40 6.34
CA SER A 58 -1.44 -2.85 5.16
C SER A 58 -1.76 -4.29 4.77
N ARG A 59 -1.87 -5.21 5.75
CA ARG A 59 -2.26 -6.62 5.49
C ARG A 59 -3.65 -6.72 4.86
N LYS A 60 -4.62 -5.98 5.41
CA LYS A 60 -5.99 -5.91 4.89
C LYS A 60 -6.01 -5.38 3.46
N ALA A 61 -5.30 -4.28 3.20
CA ALA A 61 -5.17 -3.70 1.87
C ALA A 61 -4.58 -4.72 0.88
N VAL A 62 -3.49 -5.41 1.23
CA VAL A 62 -2.90 -6.44 0.35
C VAL A 62 -3.88 -7.59 0.08
N ARG A 63 -4.64 -8.04 1.10
CA ARG A 63 -5.64 -9.10 0.92
C ARG A 63 -6.73 -8.69 -0.07
N VAL A 64 -7.25 -7.47 0.06
CA VAL A 64 -8.25 -6.93 -0.87
C VAL A 64 -7.65 -6.75 -2.26
N ALA A 65 -6.41 -6.24 -2.35
CA ALA A 65 -5.71 -6.05 -3.62
C ALA A 65 -5.55 -7.37 -4.39
N ILE A 66 -5.17 -8.47 -3.72
CA ILE A 66 -5.09 -9.81 -4.33
C ILE A 66 -6.46 -10.30 -4.82
N ALA A 67 -7.52 -10.08 -4.02
CA ALA A 67 -8.88 -10.45 -4.43
C ALA A 67 -9.33 -9.67 -5.67
N LEU A 68 -9.02 -8.37 -5.72
CA LEU A 68 -9.29 -7.52 -6.88
C LEU A 68 -8.45 -7.90 -8.10
N CYS A 69 -7.18 -8.25 -7.94
CA CYS A 69 -6.36 -8.81 -9.03
C CYS A 69 -7.06 -10.03 -9.64
N ARG A 70 -7.52 -10.98 -8.81
CA ARG A 70 -8.27 -12.15 -9.29
C ARG A 70 -9.56 -11.75 -10.00
N PHE A 71 -10.32 -10.82 -9.46
CA PHE A 71 -11.55 -10.31 -10.08
C PHE A 71 -11.30 -9.72 -11.48
N PHE A 72 -10.18 -9.02 -11.67
CA PHE A 72 -9.77 -8.46 -12.96
C PHE A 72 -9.00 -9.45 -13.87
N GLY A 73 -8.89 -10.73 -13.49
CA GLY A 73 -8.20 -11.76 -14.28
C GLY A 73 -6.67 -11.65 -14.25
N ILE A 74 -6.10 -10.99 -13.24
CA ILE A 74 -4.65 -10.85 -13.02
C ILE A 74 -4.21 -11.95 -12.04
N GLU A 75 -3.91 -13.13 -12.57
CA GLU A 75 -3.58 -14.30 -11.75
C GLU A 75 -2.13 -14.31 -11.24
N ASP A 76 -1.17 -13.88 -12.06
CA ASP A 76 0.25 -13.87 -11.77
C ASP A 76 1.00 -12.77 -12.56
N GLY A 77 2.34 -12.77 -12.42
CA GLY A 77 3.24 -11.92 -13.17
C GLY A 77 3.34 -10.48 -12.66
N LEU A 78 4.02 -9.66 -13.46
CA LEU A 78 4.52 -8.35 -13.07
C LEU A 78 3.45 -7.40 -12.52
N MET A 79 2.25 -7.39 -13.12
CA MET A 79 1.17 -6.50 -12.64
C MET A 79 0.73 -6.85 -11.22
N LYS A 80 0.60 -8.14 -10.91
CA LYS A 80 0.22 -8.59 -9.57
C LYS A 80 1.31 -8.28 -8.56
N ASP A 81 2.57 -8.53 -8.92
CA ASP A 81 3.74 -8.23 -8.09
C ASP A 81 3.80 -6.73 -7.74
N MET A 82 3.59 -5.86 -8.72
CA MET A 82 3.58 -4.40 -8.51
C MET A 82 2.43 -3.96 -7.60
N VAL A 83 1.23 -4.54 -7.76
CA VAL A 83 0.07 -4.23 -6.91
C VAL A 83 0.31 -4.67 -5.47
N ILE A 84 0.82 -5.89 -5.24
CA ILE A 84 1.13 -6.39 -3.90
C ILE A 84 2.20 -5.51 -3.26
N ALA A 85 3.29 -5.21 -3.98
CA ALA A 85 4.36 -4.34 -3.49
C ALA A 85 3.85 -2.94 -3.10
N ALA A 86 3.04 -2.32 -3.96
CA ALA A 86 2.47 -1.01 -3.67
C ALA A 86 1.51 -1.04 -2.46
N ALA A 87 0.65 -2.05 -2.36
CA ALA A 87 -0.26 -2.21 -1.22
C ALA A 87 0.49 -2.47 0.10
N VAL A 88 1.63 -3.17 0.07
CA VAL A 88 2.49 -3.34 1.26
C VAL A 88 3.09 -2.01 1.71
N LEU A 89 3.53 -1.18 0.76
CA LEU A 89 4.34 0.01 1.03
C LEU A 89 3.54 1.33 1.08
N HIS A 90 2.25 1.34 0.74
CA HIS A 90 1.48 2.57 0.48
C HIS A 90 1.55 3.60 1.62
N ASP A 91 1.54 3.12 2.86
CA ASP A 91 1.49 3.91 4.09
C ASP A 91 2.83 3.94 4.86
N ILE A 92 3.94 3.53 4.24
CA ILE A 92 5.25 3.39 4.91
C ILE A 92 5.79 4.70 5.51
N LYS A 93 5.29 5.85 5.06
CA LYS A 93 5.58 7.19 5.57
C LYS A 93 4.30 7.96 5.93
N LYS A 94 3.29 7.27 6.48
CA LYS A 94 1.96 7.84 6.79
C LYS A 94 1.99 9.16 7.56
N SER A 95 2.90 9.28 8.53
CA SER A 95 3.02 10.49 9.35
C SER A 95 4.19 11.40 8.94
N GLY A 96 4.70 11.24 7.71
CA GLY A 96 5.75 12.09 7.15
C GLY A 96 7.18 11.58 7.37
N ASP A 97 8.14 12.45 7.06
CA ASP A 97 9.57 12.22 7.23
C ASP A 97 10.25 13.55 7.62
N PRO A 98 10.59 13.79 8.91
CA PRO A 98 10.50 12.86 10.04
C PRO A 98 9.05 12.50 10.42
N TRP A 99 8.88 11.37 11.12
CA TRP A 99 7.57 10.86 11.53
C TRP A 99 6.94 11.73 12.63
N ASP A 100 5.69 12.16 12.45
CA ASP A 100 4.91 12.96 13.40
C ASP A 100 3.76 12.14 14.04
N ASN A 101 3.03 12.75 14.99
CA ASN A 101 1.91 12.14 15.70
C ASN A 101 0.62 12.06 14.87
N HIS A 102 0.55 12.79 13.76
CA HIS A 102 -0.62 12.85 12.90
C HIS A 102 -0.27 12.44 11.47
N MET A 103 -1.26 11.87 10.78
CA MET A 103 -1.15 11.56 9.36
C MET A 103 -0.81 12.83 8.57
N HIS A 104 0.20 12.73 7.70
CA HIS A 104 0.58 13.83 6.84
C HIS A 104 -0.30 13.82 5.58
N PRO A 105 -0.96 14.93 5.21
CA PRO A 105 -1.87 14.94 4.05
C PRO A 105 -1.22 14.48 2.74
N GLU A 106 0.09 14.71 2.59
CA GLU A 106 0.89 14.35 1.43
C GLU A 106 1.71 13.05 1.60
N HIS A 107 1.35 12.18 2.56
CA HIS A 107 2.09 10.96 2.88
C HIS A 107 2.38 10.07 1.65
N GLY A 108 1.48 9.98 0.67
CA GLY A 108 1.75 9.29 -0.60
C GLY A 108 2.96 9.89 -1.35
N LEU A 109 3.03 11.22 -1.48
CA LEU A 109 4.17 11.90 -2.12
C LEU A 109 5.45 11.77 -1.30
N ILE A 110 5.36 11.81 0.03
CA ILE A 110 6.51 11.64 0.92
C ILE A 110 7.06 10.20 0.78
N ALA A 111 6.18 9.19 0.84
CA ALA A 111 6.53 7.80 0.64
C ALA A 111 7.18 7.57 -0.73
N TYR A 112 6.61 8.17 -1.79
CA TYR A 112 7.20 8.16 -3.13
C TYR A 112 8.64 8.68 -3.13
N ASN A 113 8.87 9.90 -2.66
CA ASN A 113 10.20 10.52 -2.67
C ASN A 113 11.21 9.69 -1.89
N TRP A 114 10.79 9.11 -0.76
CA TRP A 114 11.62 8.24 0.05
C TRP A 114 11.90 6.89 -0.62
N LEU A 115 10.93 6.28 -1.32
CA LEU A 115 11.10 5.00 -2.01
C LEU A 115 11.99 5.10 -3.26
N MET A 116 12.02 6.26 -3.92
CA MET A 116 12.81 6.50 -5.14
C MET A 116 14.31 6.21 -4.94
N GLN A 117 14.84 6.34 -3.73
CA GLN A 117 16.25 6.05 -3.43
C GLN A 117 16.60 4.55 -3.50
N PHE A 118 15.61 3.66 -3.47
CA PHE A 118 15.80 2.21 -3.57
C PHE A 118 15.44 1.66 -4.95
N ALA A 119 14.92 2.49 -5.85
CA ALA A 119 14.38 2.05 -7.14
C ALA A 119 15.45 1.95 -8.25
N ASP A 120 16.63 2.55 -8.07
CA ASP A 120 17.78 2.50 -9.00
C ASP A 120 17.43 2.72 -10.49
N ASN A 121 16.43 3.57 -10.77
CA ASN A 121 15.85 3.83 -12.11
C ASN A 121 15.20 2.62 -12.81
N ASP A 122 14.97 1.50 -12.12
CA ASP A 122 14.22 0.37 -12.66
C ASP A 122 12.76 0.80 -12.96
N PRO A 123 12.28 0.70 -14.22
CA PRO A 123 10.94 1.16 -14.58
C PRO A 123 9.79 0.51 -13.81
N ASN A 124 9.95 -0.74 -13.38
CA ASN A 124 8.93 -1.46 -12.61
C ASN A 124 8.89 -0.95 -11.17
N LEU A 125 10.07 -0.74 -10.56
CA LEU A 125 10.18 -0.16 -9.22
C LEU A 125 9.67 1.28 -9.18
N LEU A 126 10.01 2.08 -10.20
CA LEU A 126 9.45 3.43 -10.39
C LEU A 126 7.92 3.40 -10.54
N GLY A 127 7.40 2.39 -11.25
CA GLY A 127 5.96 2.15 -11.35
C GLY A 127 5.32 1.87 -9.99
N ILE A 128 5.94 1.04 -9.14
CA ILE A 128 5.47 0.78 -7.76
C ILE A 128 5.48 2.06 -6.93
N CYS A 129 6.55 2.86 -7.00
CA CYS A 129 6.61 4.15 -6.34
C CYS A 129 5.45 5.06 -6.80
N GLY A 130 5.13 5.07 -8.10
CA GLY A 130 3.98 5.81 -8.63
C GLY A 130 2.63 5.33 -8.09
N LEU A 131 2.44 4.01 -7.93
CA LEU A 131 1.24 3.45 -7.31
C LEU A 131 1.12 3.88 -5.83
N VAL A 132 2.23 3.85 -5.08
CA VAL A 132 2.29 4.33 -3.69
C VAL A 132 1.97 5.83 -3.62
N LYS A 133 2.50 6.63 -4.54
CA LYS A 133 2.24 8.07 -4.60
C LYS A 133 0.75 8.40 -4.70
N ASP A 134 0.02 7.60 -5.46
CA ASP A 134 -1.35 7.89 -5.88
C ASP A 134 -2.40 7.09 -5.10
N HIS A 135 -2.01 6.32 -4.07
CA HIS A 135 -2.88 5.31 -3.44
C HIS A 135 -4.14 5.85 -2.74
N VAL A 136 -4.14 7.09 -2.26
CA VAL A 136 -5.36 7.74 -1.71
C VAL A 136 -6.25 8.38 -2.79
N GLY A 137 -5.87 8.26 -4.06
CA GLY A 137 -6.71 8.60 -5.21
C GLY A 137 -7.27 10.02 -5.16
N ILE A 138 -8.60 10.13 -5.05
CA ILE A 138 -9.26 11.44 -5.09
C ILE A 138 -8.88 12.35 -3.92
N TRP A 139 -8.46 11.78 -2.79
CA TRP A 139 -8.08 12.51 -1.58
C TRP A 139 -6.60 12.93 -1.58
N ASN A 140 -5.85 12.57 -2.63
CA ASN A 140 -4.42 12.85 -2.70
C ASN A 140 -4.11 14.34 -2.66
N LYS A 141 -2.97 14.67 -2.04
CA LYS A 141 -2.45 16.03 -1.87
C LYS A 141 -1.01 16.13 -2.38
N PRO A 142 -0.63 17.27 -2.97
CA PRO A 142 -1.43 18.49 -3.17
C PRO A 142 -2.49 18.38 -4.28
N LYS A 143 -2.37 17.38 -5.16
CA LYS A 143 -3.27 17.17 -6.31
C LYS A 143 -3.96 15.81 -6.22
N SER A 144 -5.26 15.81 -6.53
CA SER A 144 -6.07 14.60 -6.66
C SER A 144 -5.60 13.71 -7.82
N THR A 145 -5.54 12.41 -7.59
CA THR A 145 -5.01 11.40 -8.54
C THR A 145 -5.96 10.21 -8.71
N PRO A 146 -7.22 10.41 -9.16
CA PRO A 146 -8.11 9.28 -9.42
C PRO A 146 -7.52 8.35 -10.47
N ALA A 147 -7.52 7.04 -10.19
CA ALA A 147 -7.02 6.03 -11.13
C ALA A 147 -7.77 6.04 -12.48
N LEU A 148 -9.07 6.32 -12.45
CA LEU A 148 -9.93 6.38 -13.64
C LEU A 148 -10.47 7.80 -13.86
N THR A 149 -10.48 8.21 -15.12
CA THR A 149 -11.15 9.45 -15.57
C THR A 149 -12.12 9.10 -16.69
N ILE A 150 -13.34 9.66 -16.64
CA ILE A 150 -14.36 9.44 -17.66
C ILE A 150 -13.79 9.80 -19.05
N GLY A 151 -13.97 8.90 -20.02
CA GLY A 151 -13.55 9.09 -21.40
C GLY A 151 -12.07 8.81 -21.67
N LYS A 152 -11.27 8.40 -20.66
CA LYS A 152 -9.88 7.96 -20.88
C LYS A 152 -9.79 6.44 -21.00
N GLN A 153 -8.89 5.97 -21.86
CA GLN A 153 -8.55 4.56 -21.96
C GLN A 153 -7.88 4.09 -20.65
N VAL A 154 -8.23 2.88 -20.22
CA VAL A 154 -7.60 2.23 -19.07
C VAL A 154 -6.38 1.46 -19.56
N ASP A 155 -5.19 1.94 -19.19
CA ASP A 155 -3.95 1.19 -19.38
C ASP A 155 -3.63 0.31 -18.16
N ARG A 156 -2.51 -0.43 -18.23
CA ARG A 156 -2.09 -1.33 -17.16
C ARG A 156 -1.81 -0.57 -15.85
N PHE A 157 -1.21 0.62 -15.93
CA PHE A 157 -0.90 1.40 -14.74
C PHE A 157 -2.18 1.92 -14.09
N ALA A 158 -3.13 2.44 -14.88
CA ALA A 158 -4.43 2.87 -14.40
C ALA A 158 -5.21 1.73 -13.71
N LEU A 159 -5.15 0.50 -14.25
CA LEU A 159 -5.76 -0.66 -13.61
C LEU A 159 -5.07 -1.03 -12.29
N CYS A 160 -3.74 -1.07 -12.24
CA CYS A 160 -3.02 -1.30 -10.99
C CYS A 160 -3.31 -0.21 -9.95
N SER A 161 -3.33 1.05 -10.36
CA SER A 161 -3.64 2.20 -9.50
C SER A 161 -5.06 2.10 -8.95
N LEU A 162 -6.03 1.71 -9.78
CA LEU A 162 -7.40 1.47 -9.35
C LEU A 162 -7.48 0.39 -8.27
N ILE A 163 -6.77 -0.73 -8.46
CA ILE A 163 -6.77 -1.83 -7.49
C ILE A 163 -6.18 -1.37 -6.15
N VAL A 164 -5.05 -0.67 -6.17
CA VAL A 164 -4.41 -0.16 -4.94
C VAL A 164 -5.31 0.86 -4.23
N GLN A 165 -5.90 1.81 -4.96
CA GLN A 165 -6.82 2.81 -4.39
C GLN A 165 -8.08 2.18 -3.79
N LEU A 166 -8.69 1.21 -4.47
CA LEU A 166 -9.85 0.49 -3.95
C LEU A 166 -9.50 -0.37 -2.74
N ALA A 167 -8.34 -1.00 -2.75
CA ALA A 167 -7.88 -1.84 -1.66
C ALA A 167 -7.64 -1.05 -0.37
N ASP A 168 -6.94 0.09 -0.46
CA ASP A 168 -6.74 1.01 0.67
C ASP A 168 -8.07 1.57 1.18
N TYR A 169 -8.91 2.06 0.25
CA TYR A 169 -10.22 2.60 0.62
C TYR A 169 -11.10 1.54 1.31
N TRP A 170 -11.19 0.32 0.79
CA TRP A 170 -12.01 -0.73 1.39
C TRP A 170 -11.45 -1.16 2.74
N ALA A 171 -10.14 -1.38 2.84
CA ALA A 171 -9.49 -1.80 4.09
C ALA A 171 -9.72 -0.79 5.24
N SER A 172 -9.90 0.49 4.92
CA SER A 172 -10.20 1.52 5.92
C SER A 172 -11.68 1.60 6.33
N GLN A 173 -12.61 0.83 5.77
CA GLN A 173 -14.04 1.01 6.06
C GLN A 173 -14.50 0.35 7.38
N LYS A 174 -14.95 1.17 8.33
CA LYS A 174 -15.52 0.72 9.62
C LYS A 174 -16.72 -0.23 9.53
N TRP A 175 -17.53 -0.12 8.49
CA TRP A 175 -18.74 -0.92 8.33
C TRP A 175 -18.46 -2.31 7.74
N CYS A 176 -17.20 -2.57 7.34
CA CYS A 176 -16.74 -3.85 6.84
C CYS A 176 -15.43 -4.25 7.55
N PRO A 177 -15.44 -4.44 8.88
CA PRO A 177 -14.26 -4.93 9.58
C PRO A 177 -14.05 -6.41 9.22
N PHE A 178 -12.79 -6.80 9.02
CA PHE A 178 -12.41 -8.19 8.80
C PHE A 178 -10.99 -8.40 9.33
N ILE A 179 -10.70 -9.59 9.83
CA ILE A 179 -9.35 -9.96 10.25
C ILE A 179 -8.73 -10.78 9.12
N CYS A 180 -7.46 -10.55 8.82
CA CYS A 180 -6.74 -11.41 7.89
C CYS A 180 -6.30 -12.68 8.61
N ASP A 181 -6.83 -13.82 8.19
CA ASP A 181 -6.27 -15.12 8.53
C ASP A 181 -4.82 -15.21 8.02
N ASN A 182 -4.01 -16.09 8.61
CA ASN A 182 -2.68 -16.35 8.09
C ASN A 182 -2.79 -16.97 6.68
N PHE A 183 -1.93 -16.55 5.74
CA PHE A 183 -1.90 -17.14 4.39
C PHE A 183 -1.42 -18.60 4.39
N ALA A 184 -0.95 -19.09 5.53
CA ALA A 184 -0.57 -20.46 5.77
C ALA A 184 -1.67 -21.20 6.56
N GLU A 185 -2.72 -21.60 5.83
CA GLU A 185 -3.42 -22.87 6.03
C GLU A 185 -3.59 -23.57 4.68
#